data_AF-A0A699SGY3-F1
#
_entry.id   AF-A0A699SGY3-F1
#
_cell.length_a   1.000
_cell.length_b   1.000
_cell.length_c   1.000
_cell.angle_alpha   90.00
_cell.angle_beta   90.00
_cell.angle_gamma   90.00
#
_symmetry.space_group_name_H-M   'P 1'
#
loop_
_entity.id
_entity.type
_entity.pdbx_description
1 polymer ?
#
loop_
_entity_poly.entity_id
_entity_poly.type
_entity_poly.pdbx_seq_one_letter_code
_entity_poly.pdbx_strand_id
1 'polypeptide(L)' 'MVIYQETFERLSIRVEGLPESFLVGCFIGGLKDEIRLEVKLKKPRWLVEAMGMARLVEEKNNLARKLFTPNRNVSNP' A
#
# COMPACT_ATOMS: atom_id res chain seq x y z
N MET A 1 0.78 6.49 1.17
CA MET A 1 -0.50 5.84 1.56
C MET A 1 -1.67 6.76 1.95
N VAL A 2 -1.47 7.77 2.80
CA VAL A 2 -2.57 8.42 3.57
C VAL A 2 -3.71 8.95 2.68
N ILE A 3 -3.39 9.70 1.62
CA ILE A 3 -4.37 10.26 0.68
C ILE A 3 -5.19 9.16 -0.03
N TYR A 4 -4.56 8.03 -0.35
CA TYR A 4 -5.24 6.91 -1.02
C TYR A 4 -6.25 6.23 -0.09
N GLN A 5 -5.90 6.04 1.18
CA GLN A 5 -6.79 5.43 2.17
C GLN A 5 -8.01 6.30 2.47
N GLU A 6 -7.82 7.61 2.68
CA GLU A 6 -8.94 8.54 2.91
C GLU A 6 -9.88 8.62 1.70
N THR A 7 -9.32 8.63 0.49
CA THR A 7 -10.12 8.64 -0.74
C THR A 7 -10.91 7.34 -0.89
N PHE A 8 -10.30 6.20 -0.56
CA PHE A 8 -10.94 4.89 -0.59
C PHE A 8 -12.07 4.78 0.44
N GLU A 9 -11.83 5.19 1.69
CA GLU A 9 -12.85 5.18 2.75
C GLU A 9 -14.06 6.06 2.40
N ARG A 10 -13.80 7.28 1.87
CA ARG A 10 -14.88 8.18 1.40
C ARG A 10 -15.68 7.59 0.23
N LEU A 11 -15.06 6.76 -0.60
CA LEU A 11 -15.74 6.08 -1.70
C LEU A 11 -16.50 4.84 -1.20
N SER A 12 -15.94 4.08 -0.26
CA SER A 12 -16.56 2.86 0.25
C SER A 12 -17.82 3.13 1.06
N ILE A 13 -17.89 4.27 1.78
CA ILE A 13 -19.10 4.69 2.52
C ILE A 13 -20.30 4.94 1.59
N ARG A 14 -20.07 5.31 0.32
CA ARG A 14 -21.14 5.54 -0.66
C ARG A 14 -21.70 4.26 -1.28
N VAL A 15 -21.14 3.11 -0.94
CA VAL A 15 -21.48 1.83 -1.55
C VAL A 15 -22.08 0.93 -0.48
N GLU A 16 -23.41 0.96 -0.35
CA GLU A 16 -24.14 0.09 0.58
C GLU A 16 -24.37 -1.31 -0.01
N GLY A 17 -24.28 -2.34 0.83
CA GLY A 17 -24.63 -3.72 0.46
C GLY A 17 -23.55 -4.56 -0.22
N LEU A 18 -22.32 -4.06 -0.39
CA LEU A 18 -21.22 -4.88 -0.92
C LEU A 18 -20.52 -5.71 0.16
N PRO A 19 -20.15 -6.97 -0.14
CA PRO A 19 -19.33 -7.78 0.74
C PRO A 19 -17.97 -7.13 1.00
N GLU A 20 -17.46 -7.27 2.23
CA GLU A 20 -16.13 -6.74 2.60
C GLU A 20 -15.01 -7.28 1.70
N SER A 21 -15.14 -8.52 1.21
CA SER A 21 -14.21 -9.14 0.25
C SER A 21 -14.09 -8.35 -1.06
N PHE A 22 -15.17 -7.69 -1.49
CA PHE A 22 -15.15 -6.82 -2.66
C PHE A 22 -14.33 -5.55 -2.37
N LEU A 23 -14.51 -4.94 -1.19
CA LEU A 23 -13.72 -3.79 -0.76
C LEU A 23 -12.23 -4.13 -0.65
N VAL A 24 -11.90 -5.32 -0.12
CA VAL A 24 -10.52 -5.83 -0.10
C VAL A 24 -9.96 -5.94 -1.52
N GLY A 25 -10.73 -6.51 -2.45
CA GLY A 25 -10.34 -6.60 -3.86
C GLY A 25 -10.09 -5.25 -4.52
N CYS A 26 -11.01 -4.29 -4.33
CA CYS A 26 -10.86 -2.93 -4.83
C CYS A 26 -9.65 -2.21 -4.21
N PHE A 27 -9.46 -2.33 -2.90
CA PHE A 27 -8.34 -1.72 -2.21
C PHE A 27 -7.01 -2.23 -2.76
N ILE A 28 -6.86 -3.55 -2.86
CA ILE A 28 -5.65 -4.20 -3.42
C ILE A 28 -5.45 -3.81 -4.89
N GLY A 29 -6.54 -3.70 -5.66
CA GLY A 29 -6.51 -3.31 -7.06
C GLY A 29 -5.91 -1.93 -7.31
N GLY A 30 -6.17 -0.96 -6.42
CA GLY A 30 -5.61 0.40 -6.53
C GLY A 30 -4.24 0.59 -5.89
N LEU A 31 -3.62 -0.45 -5.32
CA LEU A 31 -2.23 -0.38 -4.82
C LEU A 31 -1.23 -0.38 -5.99
N LYS A 32 -0.09 0.30 -5.77
CA LYS A 32 1.09 0.20 -6.64
C LYS A 32 1.53 -1.25 -6.79
N ASP A 33 1.98 -1.64 -7.97
CA ASP A 33 2.35 -3.03 -8.32
C ASP A 33 3.30 -3.67 -7.30
N GLU A 34 4.35 -2.93 -6.90
CA GLU A 34 5.34 -3.36 -5.91
C GLU A 34 4.73 -3.68 -4.53
N ILE A 35 3.68 -2.96 -4.13
CA ILE A 35 2.95 -3.19 -2.88
C ILE A 35 1.90 -4.29 -3.07
N ARG A 36 1.18 -4.24 -4.20
CA ARG A 36 0.07 -5.13 -4.55
C ARG A 36 0.49 -6.60 -4.57
N LEU A 37 1.66 -6.90 -5.13
CA LEU A 37 2.19 -8.27 -5.20
C LEU A 37 2.43 -8.86 -3.80
N GLU A 38 3.09 -8.12 -2.91
CA GLU A 38 3.34 -8.58 -1.53
C GLU A 38 2.05 -8.72 -0.73
N VAL A 39 1.12 -7.77 -0.85
CA VAL A 39 -0.18 -7.84 -0.15
C VAL A 39 -1.01 -9.03 -0.66
N LYS A 40 -1.03 -9.29 -1.97
CA LYS A 40 -1.71 -10.47 -2.55
C LYS A 40 -1.13 -11.78 -2.04
N LEU A 41 0.20 -11.87 -1.91
CA LEU A 41 0.88 -13.07 -1.40
C LEU A 41 0.43 -13.41 0.02
N LYS A 42 0.19 -12.40 0.85
CA LYS A 42 -0.26 -12.56 2.24
C LYS A 42 -1.75 -12.86 2.41
N LYS A 43 -2.55 -12.75 1.34
CA LYS A 43 -3.99 -13.10 1.32
C LYS A 43 -4.78 -12.47 2.48
N PRO A 44 -4.86 -11.13 2.58
CA PRO A 44 -5.70 -10.46 3.58
C PRO A 44 -7.15 -10.92 3.49
N ARG A 45 -7.79 -11.10 4.64
CA ARG A 45 -9.22 -11.43 4.75
C ARG A 45 -10.06 -10.19 4.99
N TRP A 46 -9.53 -9.23 5.74
CA TRP A 46 -10.24 -8.00 6.10
C TRP A 46 -9.58 -6.76 5.51
N LEU A 47 -10.39 -5.70 5.30
CA LEU A 47 -9.90 -4.45 4.70
C LEU A 47 -8.80 -3.81 5.56
N VAL A 48 -8.98 -3.84 6.88
CA VAL A 48 -8.01 -3.31 7.85
C VAL A 48 -6.67 -4.05 7.76
N GLU A 49 -6.69 -5.37 7.56
CA GLU A 49 -5.47 -6.14 7.35
C GLU A 49 -4.77 -5.75 6.05
N ALA A 50 -5.53 -5.63 4.95
CA ALA A 50 -4.97 -5.21 3.66
C ALA A 50 -4.32 -3.82 3.74
N MET A 51 -4.98 -2.89 4.45
CA MET A 51 -4.46 -1.55 4.71
C MET A 51 -3.18 -1.57 5.56
N GLY A 52 -3.15 -2.35 6.64
CA GLY A 52 -1.98 -2.51 7.50
C GLY A 52 -0.79 -3.12 6.76
N MET A 53 -1.04 -4.19 6.00
CA MET A 53 0.00 -4.83 5.18
C MET A 53 0.55 -3.90 4.12
N ALA A 54 -0.31 -3.17 3.41
CA ALA A 54 0.13 -2.20 2.43
C ALA A 54 1.07 -1.16 3.06
N ARG A 55 0.75 -0.65 4.26
CA ARG A 55 1.57 0.37 4.95
C ARG A 55 2.96 -0.17 5.27
N LEU A 56 3.04 -1.39 5.81
CA LEU A 56 4.32 -2.04 6.12
C LEU A 56 5.17 -2.29 4.87
N VAL A 57 4.56 -2.69 3.75
CA VAL A 57 5.29 -2.89 2.50
C VAL A 57 5.78 -1.55 1.92
N GLU A 58 4.98 -0.48 1.99
CA GLU A 58 5.43 0.86 1.58
C GLU A 58 6.62 1.34 2.43
N GLU A 59 6.58 1.11 3.75
CA GLU A 59 7.67 1.45 4.66
C GLU A 59 8.94 0.65 4.35
N LYS A 60 8.83 -0.66 4.16
CA LYS A 60 9.93 -1.54 3.71
C LYS A 60 10.55 -1.04 2.41
N ASN A 61 9.73 -0.69 1.41
CA ASN A 61 10.21 -0.18 0.12
C ASN A 61 10.91 1.18 0.27
N ASN A 62 10.41 2.04 1.16
CA ASN A 62 11.05 3.33 1.45
C ASN A 62 12.41 3.15 2.14
N LEU A 63 12.52 2.21 3.08
CA LEU A 63 13.79 1.87 3.73
C LEU A 63 14.79 1.31 2.71
N ALA A 64 14.38 0.38 1.86
CA ALA A 64 15.23 -0.17 0.80
C ALA A 64 15.74 0.93 -0.16
N ARG A 65 14.88 1.88 -0.55
CA ARG A 65 15.29 3.03 -1.38
C ARG A 65 16.29 3.95 -0.68
N LYS A 66 16.15 4.19 0.62
CA LYS A 66 17.12 4.98 1.41
C LYS A 66 18.48 4.31 1.49
N LEU A 67 18.52 2.98 1.58
CA LEU A 67 19.79 2.23 1.59
C LEU A 67 20.48 2.25 0.22
N PHE A 68 19.72 2.41 -0.87
CA PHE A 68 20.24 2.38 -2.22
C PHE A 68 20.53 3.76 -2.82
N THR A 69 20.33 4.87 -2.10
CA THR A 69 20.88 6.16 -2.55
C THR A 69 22.40 6.12 -2.40
N PRO A 70 23.17 6.09 -3.52
CA PRO A 70 24.62 6.21 -3.41
C PRO A 70 24.89 7.62 -2.89
N ASN A 71 25.62 7.72 -1.78
CA ASN A 71 26.11 8.98 -1.25
C ASN A 71 26.97 9.64 -2.34
N ARG A 72 26.39 10.56 -3.13
CA ARG A 72 27.08 11.29 -4.21
C ARG A 72 28.03 12.38 -3.68
N ASN A 73 28.23 12.45 -2.37
CA ASN A 73 29.17 13.38 -1.75
C ASN A 73 30.54 12.73 -1.61
N VAL A 74 31.12 12.27 -2.72
CA VAL A 74 32.57 12.10 -2.83
C VAL A 74 33.07 13.35 -3.54
N SER A 75 33.59 14.25 -2.71
CA SER A 75 34.59 15.28 -2.99
C SER A 75 35.26 15.17 -4.36
N ASN A 76 35.32 16.28 -5.09
CA ASN A 76 36.39 16.52 -6.04
C ASN A 76 37.08 17.86 -5.69
N PRO A 77 38.42 17.94 -5.82
CA PRO A 77 39.26 18.99 -5.24
C PRO A 77 39.16 20.36 -5.94
#